data_AF-A0A0M3JD63-F1
#
_entry.id   AF-A0A0M3JD63-F1
#
_cell.length_a   1.000
_cell.length_b   1.000
_cell.length_c   1.000
_cell.angle_alpha   90.00
_cell.angle_beta   90.00
_cell.angle_gamma   90.00
#
_symmetry.space_group_name_H-M   'P 1'
#
loop_
_entity.id
_entity.type
_entity.pdbx_description
1 polymer ?
#
loop_
_entity_poly.entity_id
_entity_poly.type
_entity_poly.pdbx_seq_one_letter_code
_entity_poly.pdbx_strand_id
1 'polypeptide(L)'
;MLRGRSDVRAEIEAIQKEAREKEKEPKITFATLFARELRWSTLIAIFLMFMQQMSGINAAMYYSNDIFKSTGLIGDQIILATCAIMLTNVLMTLASEWLVDHPLFGRRFLLLTGMLGMFLMSIGIVASLILIVSLIIPIFIRDILYTFAEHSDRMLEMNACPFI
;
A
#
# COMPACT_ATOMS: atom_id res chain seq x y z
N MET A 1 -29.28 -1.69 39.86
CA MET A 1 -30.44 -2.60 39.74
C MET A 1 -30.74 -2.83 38.25
N LEU A 2 -30.30 -3.92 37.63
CA LEU A 2 -30.70 -4.30 36.26
C LEU A 2 -30.66 -5.84 36.08
N ARG A 3 -31.34 -6.60 36.95
CA ARG A 3 -31.65 -8.00 36.62
C ARG A 3 -33.00 -8.37 37.22
N GLY A 4 -34.04 -8.25 36.39
CA GLY A 4 -35.45 -8.49 36.72
C GLY A 4 -36.05 -9.68 35.98
N ARG A 5 -35.25 -10.73 35.69
CA ARG A 5 -35.73 -12.00 35.13
C ARG A 5 -35.13 -13.15 35.92
N SER A 6 -35.99 -13.97 36.51
CA SER A 6 -35.70 -15.09 37.41
C SER A 6 -35.41 -16.41 36.69
N ASP A 7 -35.01 -16.37 35.41
CA ASP A 7 -34.85 -17.57 34.59
C ASP A 7 -33.49 -17.62 33.87
N VAL A 8 -32.43 -17.69 34.67
CA VAL A 8 -31.03 -17.81 34.20
C VAL A 8 -30.77 -19.18 33.55
N ARG A 9 -31.62 -20.18 33.86
CA ARG A 9 -31.48 -21.55 33.36
C ARG A 9 -31.66 -21.62 31.85
N ALA A 10 -32.59 -20.86 31.26
CA ALA A 10 -32.79 -20.81 29.82
C ALA A 10 -31.58 -20.19 29.07
N GLU A 11 -30.95 -19.13 29.61
CA GLU A 11 -29.72 -18.55 29.05
C GLU A 11 -28.53 -19.51 29.17
N ILE A 12 -28.36 -20.15 30.34
CA ILE A 12 -27.30 -21.15 30.55
C ILE A 12 -27.49 -22.34 29.62
N GLU A 13 -28.72 -22.79 29.42
CA GLU A 13 -29.03 -23.91 28.55
C GLU A 13 -28.80 -23.55 27.07
N ALA A 14 -29.14 -22.33 26.65
CA ALA A 14 -28.84 -21.82 25.31
C ALA A 14 -27.32 -21.74 25.07
N ILE A 15 -26.55 -21.17 26.00
CA ILE A 15 -25.09 -21.07 25.91
C ILE A 15 -24.44 -22.47 25.91
N GLN A 16 -24.93 -23.40 26.73
CA GLN A 16 -24.43 -24.78 26.74
C GLN A 16 -24.79 -25.54 25.46
N LYS A 17 -25.95 -25.26 24.86
CA LYS A 17 -26.36 -25.87 23.60
C LYS A 17 -25.45 -25.40 22.45
N GLU A 18 -25.19 -24.11 22.36
CA GLU A 18 -24.23 -23.56 21.38
C GLU A 18 -22.80 -24.07 21.63
N ALA A 19 -22.38 -24.20 22.89
CA ALA A 19 -21.08 -24.76 23.22
C ALA A 19 -20.94 -26.23 22.76
N ARG A 20 -21.99 -27.04 22.96
CA ARG A 20 -22.05 -28.44 22.49
C ARG A 20 -22.10 -28.56 20.97
N GLU A 21 -22.70 -27.59 20.28
CA GLU A 21 -22.70 -27.53 18.81
C GLU A 21 -21.32 -27.13 18.27
N LYS A 22 -20.66 -26.14 18.89
CA LYS A 22 -19.28 -25.74 18.57
C LYS A 22 -18.26 -26.85 18.85
N GLU A 23 -18.51 -27.69 19.85
CA GLU A 23 -17.64 -28.83 20.16
C GLU A 23 -17.75 -29.97 19.12
N LYS A 24 -18.87 -30.03 18.38
CA LYS A 24 -19.06 -30.96 17.25
C LYS A 24 -18.40 -30.46 15.96
N GLU A 25 -18.07 -29.17 15.87
CA GLU A 25 -17.27 -28.67 14.77
C GLU A 25 -15.86 -29.28 14.85
N PRO A 26 -15.31 -29.80 13.74
CA PRO A 26 -13.99 -30.42 13.77
C PRO A 26 -12.97 -29.40 14.25
N LYS A 27 -12.27 -29.70 15.35
CA LYS A 27 -11.20 -28.85 15.87
C LYS A 27 -10.12 -28.72 14.82
N ILE A 28 -10.06 -27.54 14.18
CA ILE A 28 -9.08 -27.24 13.14
C ILE A 28 -7.70 -27.19 13.79
N THR A 29 -6.90 -28.23 13.54
CA THR A 29 -5.50 -28.30 13.98
C THR A 29 -4.60 -27.86 12.82
N PHE A 30 -3.39 -27.33 13.07
CA PHE A 30 -2.47 -26.91 11.98
C PHE A 30 -2.26 -27.99 10.90
N ALA A 31 -2.24 -29.27 11.27
CA ALA A 31 -2.15 -30.39 10.33
C ALA A 31 -3.38 -30.52 9.41
N THR A 32 -4.58 -30.15 9.89
CA THR A 32 -5.83 -30.20 9.10
C THR A 32 -5.90 -29.14 8.01
N LEU A 33 -5.13 -28.04 8.12
CA LEU A 33 -5.04 -27.01 7.07
C LEU A 33 -4.39 -27.54 5.78
N PHE A 34 -3.53 -28.55 5.89
CA PHE A 34 -2.88 -29.22 4.76
C PHE A 34 -3.64 -30.47 4.28
N ALA A 35 -4.79 -30.78 4.89
CA ALA A 35 -5.64 -31.88 4.44
C ALA A 35 -6.16 -31.60 3.01
N ARG A 36 -6.46 -32.67 2.27
CA ARG A 36 -6.85 -32.62 0.86
C ARG A 36 -8.06 -31.72 0.54
N GLU A 37 -8.93 -31.52 1.53
CA GLU A 37 -10.11 -30.67 1.45
C GLU A 37 -9.79 -29.17 1.57
N LEU A 38 -8.82 -28.81 2.42
CA LEU A 38 -8.46 -27.42 2.74
C LEU A 38 -7.21 -26.93 2.01
N ARG A 39 -6.40 -27.82 1.43
CA ARG A 39 -5.12 -27.50 0.78
C ARG A 39 -5.21 -26.38 -0.25
N TRP A 40 -6.29 -26.32 -1.04
CA TRP A 40 -6.46 -25.28 -2.06
C TRP A 40 -6.71 -23.91 -1.43
N SER A 41 -7.58 -23.84 -0.42
CA SER A 41 -7.82 -22.62 0.35
C SER A 41 -6.56 -22.15 1.07
N THR A 42 -5.80 -23.07 1.67
CA THR A 42 -4.53 -22.79 2.34
C THR A 42 -3.47 -22.28 1.36
N LEU A 43 -3.34 -22.91 0.18
CA LEU A 43 -2.41 -22.47 -0.87
C LEU A 43 -2.75 -21.06 -1.37
N ILE A 44 -4.04 -20.77 -1.59
CA ILE A 44 -4.49 -19.42 -2.00
C ILE A 44 -4.17 -18.41 -0.90
N ALA A 45 -4.42 -18.72 0.37
CA ALA A 45 -4.10 -17.83 1.48
C ALA A 45 -2.59 -17.56 1.60
N ILE A 46 -1.75 -18.60 1.47
CA ILE A 46 -0.28 -18.45 1.47
C ILE A 46 0.17 -17.60 0.28
N PHE A 47 -0.37 -17.87 -0.91
CA PHE A 47 -0.03 -17.13 -2.11
C PHE A 47 -0.43 -15.66 -2.01
N LEU A 48 -1.62 -15.36 -1.50
CA LEU A 48 -2.08 -13.99 -1.26
C LEU A 48 -1.18 -13.25 -0.27
N MET A 49 -0.81 -13.88 0.85
CA MET A 49 0.10 -13.29 1.84
C MET A 49 1.51 -13.07 1.27
N PHE A 50 1.98 -14.00 0.43
CA PHE A 50 3.25 -13.86 -0.26
C PHE A 50 3.24 -12.68 -1.26
N MET A 51 2.18 -12.56 -2.07
CA MET A 51 2.00 -11.43 -2.99
C MET A 51 1.90 -10.10 -2.24
N GLN A 52 1.24 -10.07 -1.09
CA GLN A 52 1.14 -8.88 -0.24
C GLN A 52 2.53 -8.39 0.20
N GLN A 53 3.43 -9.29 0.60
CA GLN A 53 4.80 -8.91 0.98
C GLN A 53 5.64 -8.49 -0.24
N MET A 54 5.50 -9.20 -1.36
CA MET A 54 6.20 -8.88 -2.60
C MET A 54 5.83 -7.50 -3.18
N SER A 55 4.65 -6.96 -2.85
CA SER A 55 4.29 -5.58 -3.19
C SER A 55 5.30 -4.55 -2.66
N GLY A 56 6.19 -4.92 -1.73
CA GLY A 56 7.24 -4.04 -1.22
C GLY A 56 6.72 -2.97 -0.25
N ILE A 57 5.46 -3.07 0.19
CA ILE A 57 4.83 -2.07 1.06
C ILE A 57 5.59 -1.87 2.37
N ASN A 58 6.19 -2.93 2.94
CA ASN A 58 7.01 -2.82 4.14
C ASN A 58 8.27 -1.98 3.88
N ALA A 59 8.96 -2.23 2.76
CA ALA A 59 10.16 -1.46 2.40
C ALA A 59 9.80 0.01 2.13
N ALA A 60 8.68 0.27 1.44
CA ALA A 60 8.17 1.62 1.22
C ALA A 60 7.89 2.35 2.54
N MET A 61 7.32 1.67 3.53
CA MET A 61 7.09 2.25 4.86
C MET A 61 8.41 2.53 5.60
N TYR A 62 9.36 1.59 5.59
CA TYR A 62 10.66 1.77 6.26
C TYR A 62 11.49 2.92 5.67
N TYR A 63 11.52 3.04 4.34
CA TYR A 63 12.28 4.07 3.65
C TYR A 63 11.47 5.33 3.32
N SER A 64 10.21 5.43 3.77
CA SER A 64 9.32 6.55 3.50
C SER A 64 9.94 7.91 3.86
N ASN A 65 10.60 8.00 5.02
CA ASN A 65 11.28 9.21 5.46
C ASN A 65 12.41 9.62 4.50
N ASP A 66 13.19 8.67 4.00
CA ASP A 66 14.29 8.97 3.07
C ASP A 66 13.77 9.29 1.67
N ILE A 67 12.66 8.67 1.25
CA ILE A 67 11.92 9.07 0.04
C ILE A 67 11.45 10.52 0.16
N PHE A 68 10.86 10.92 1.28
CA PHE A 68 10.41 12.30 1.49
C PHE A 68 11.55 13.31 1.62
N LYS A 69 12.70 12.91 2.19
CA LYS A 69 13.92 13.74 2.13
C LYS A 69 14.35 13.96 0.68
N SER A 70 14.29 12.92 -0.16
CA SER A 70 14.67 13.03 -1.57
C SER A 70 13.79 13.98 -2.38
N THR A 71 12.55 14.23 -1.95
CA THR A 71 11.65 15.21 -2.58
C THR A 71 11.89 16.65 -2.08
N GLY A 72 12.88 16.86 -1.21
CA GLY A 72 13.24 18.18 -0.67
C GLY A 72 12.47 18.59 0.58
N LEU A 73 11.68 17.70 1.18
CA LEU A 73 11.03 17.97 2.47
C LEU A 73 12.09 17.99 3.59
N ILE A 74 11.91 18.84 4.60
CA ILE A 74 12.89 19.05 5.67
C ILE A 74 12.24 18.89 7.04
N GLY A 75 12.95 18.24 7.98
CA GLY A 75 12.61 18.18 9.40
C GLY A 75 11.17 17.75 9.68
N ASP A 76 10.41 18.64 10.31
CA ASP A 76 9.03 18.41 10.76
C ASP A 76 8.08 18.03 9.62
N GLN A 77 8.32 18.50 8.39
CA GLN A 77 7.45 18.18 7.25
C GLN A 77 7.52 16.68 6.88
N ILE A 78 8.69 16.07 7.00
CA ILE A 78 8.86 14.62 6.76
C ILE A 78 8.12 13.83 7.83
N ILE A 79 8.25 14.25 9.10
CA ILE A 79 7.59 13.59 10.23
C ILE A 79 6.07 13.67 10.06
N LEU A 80 5.54 14.84 9.72
CA LEU A 80 4.11 15.04 9.45
C LEU A 80 3.63 14.17 8.28
N ALA A 81 4.38 14.09 7.18
CA ALA A 81 4.03 13.27 6.02
C ALA A 81 4.01 11.77 6.37
N THR A 82 5.03 11.28 7.09
CA THR A 82 5.10 9.88 7.53
C THR A 82 4.00 9.55 8.54
N CYS A 83 3.72 10.43 9.50
CA CYS A 83 2.58 10.29 10.40
C CYS A 83 1.24 10.26 9.65
N ALA A 84 1.07 11.08 8.61
CA ALA A 84 -0.12 11.06 7.77
C ALA A 84 -0.29 9.73 7.02
N ILE A 85 0.80 9.12 6.51
CA ILE A 85 0.76 7.77 5.94
C ILE A 85 0.28 6.75 6.97
N MET A 86 0.87 6.77 8.17
CA MET A 86 0.51 5.82 9.23
C MET A 86 -0.94 5.97 9.68
N LEU A 87 -1.41 7.22 9.83
CA LEU A 87 -2.81 7.51 10.15
C LEU A 87 -3.74 7.01 9.05
N THR A 88 -3.41 7.25 7.78
CA THR A 88 -4.19 6.79 6.63
C THR A 88 -4.27 5.26 6.61
N ASN A 89 -3.19 4.55 6.95
CA ASN A 89 -3.19 3.08 7.04
C ASN A 89 -4.18 2.57 8.10
N VAL A 90 -4.20 3.17 9.29
CA VAL A 90 -5.14 2.81 10.36
C VAL A 90 -6.57 3.09 9.93
N LEU A 91 -6.84 4.28 9.40
CA LEU A 91 -8.18 4.66 8.93
C LEU A 91 -8.68 3.74 7.81
N MET A 92 -7.82 3.39 6.86
CA MET A 92 -8.19 2.43 5.81
C MET A 92 -8.41 1.02 6.31
N THR A 93 -7.68 0.61 7.35
CA THR A 93 -7.89 -0.70 7.98
C THR A 93 -9.26 -0.76 8.64
N LEU A 94 -9.63 0.27 9.40
CA LEU A 94 -10.96 0.38 10.02
C LEU A 94 -12.07 0.42 8.96
N ALA A 95 -11.87 1.21 7.90
CA ALA A 95 -12.82 1.29 6.79
C ALA A 95 -12.96 -0.06 6.08
N SER A 96 -11.86 -0.79 5.86
CA SER A 96 -11.88 -2.13 5.28
C SER A 96 -12.64 -3.11 6.15
N GLU A 97 -12.38 -3.15 7.46
CA GLU A 97 -13.05 -4.07 8.38
C GLU A 97 -14.57 -3.82 8.38
N TRP A 98 -14.99 -2.56 8.45
CA TRP A 98 -16.41 -2.19 8.33
C TRP A 98 -17.01 -2.59 6.97
N LEU A 99 -16.27 -2.39 5.88
CA LEU A 99 -16.74 -2.68 4.54
C LEU A 99 -16.81 -4.18 4.23
N VAL A 100 -15.96 -5.01 4.85
CA VAL A 100 -15.99 -6.48 4.74
C VAL A 100 -17.29 -7.07 5.28
N ASP A 101 -17.78 -6.52 6.39
CA ASP A 101 -19.00 -6.99 7.04
C ASP A 101 -20.27 -6.41 6.38
N HIS A 102 -20.10 -5.46 5.45
CA HIS A 102 -21.21 -4.85 4.75
C HIS A 102 -21.84 -5.85 3.76
N PRO A 103 -23.16 -6.09 3.81
CA PRO A 103 -23.83 -7.16 3.05
C PRO A 103 -23.78 -7.00 1.53
N LEU A 104 -23.50 -5.78 1.04
CA LEU A 104 -23.36 -5.45 -0.38
C LEU A 104 -21.96 -5.71 -0.94
N PHE A 105 -20.92 -5.75 -0.10
CA PHE A 105 -19.52 -5.81 -0.51
C PHE A 105 -18.83 -7.00 0.16
N GLY A 106 -18.83 -8.14 -0.50
CA GLY A 106 -18.16 -9.34 0.03
C GLY A 106 -16.64 -9.23 0.03
N ARG A 107 -15.97 -10.06 0.85
CA ARG A 107 -14.50 -10.18 0.97
C ARG A 107 -13.76 -10.26 -0.38
N ARG A 108 -14.34 -10.94 -1.37
CA ARG A 108 -13.75 -11.08 -2.72
C ARG A 108 -13.71 -9.76 -3.49
N PHE A 109 -14.75 -8.94 -3.36
CA PHE A 109 -14.81 -7.64 -4.03
C PHE A 109 -13.76 -6.69 -3.44
N LEU A 110 -13.58 -6.68 -2.12
CA LEU A 110 -12.58 -5.85 -1.47
C LEU A 110 -11.15 -6.24 -1.86
N LEU A 111 -10.86 -7.54 -1.93
CA LEU A 111 -9.55 -8.03 -2.39
C LEU A 111 -9.26 -7.65 -3.85
N LEU A 112 -10.23 -7.83 -4.75
CA LEU A 112 -10.06 -7.51 -6.18
C LEU A 112 -9.92 -6.01 -6.42
N THR A 113 -10.75 -5.19 -5.77
CA THR A 113 -10.68 -3.72 -5.90
C THR A 113 -9.39 -3.16 -5.30
N GLY A 114 -8.92 -3.70 -4.17
CA GLY A 114 -7.64 -3.34 -3.57
C GLY A 114 -6.46 -3.66 -4.50
N MET A 115 -6.41 -4.87 -5.06
CA MET A 115 -5.36 -5.26 -6.01
C MET A 115 -5.38 -4.40 -7.28
N LEU A 116 -6.57 -4.13 -7.83
CA LEU A 116 -6.71 -3.28 -9.02
C LEU A 116 -6.25 -1.84 -8.71
N GLY A 117 -6.64 -1.28 -7.57
CA GLY A 117 -6.20 0.04 -7.14
C GLY A 117 -4.69 0.13 -6.98
N MET A 118 -4.08 -0.85 -6.32
CA MET A 118 -2.61 -0.93 -6.19
C MET A 118 -1.90 -1.05 -7.54
N PHE A 119 -2.45 -1.85 -8.45
CA PHE A 119 -1.90 -2.02 -9.81
C PHE A 119 -1.96 -0.72 -10.62
N LEU A 120 -3.09 -0.02 -10.59
CA LEU A 120 -3.25 1.25 -11.30
C LEU A 120 -2.34 2.34 -10.72
N MET A 121 -2.22 2.41 -9.39
CA MET A 121 -1.35 3.39 -8.74
C MET A 121 0.13 3.12 -8.98
N SER A 122 0.56 1.85 -8.97
CA SER A 122 1.96 1.51 -9.26
C SER A 122 2.33 1.85 -10.71
N ILE A 123 1.44 1.58 -11.67
CA ILE A 123 1.61 2.02 -13.06
C ILE A 123 1.69 3.54 -13.13
N GLY A 124 0.82 4.25 -12.41
CA GLY A 124 0.84 5.71 -12.36
C GLY A 124 2.17 6.28 -11.88
N ILE A 125 2.71 5.73 -10.78
CA ILE A 125 4.01 6.14 -10.21
C ILE A 125 5.14 5.83 -11.20
N VAL A 126 5.17 4.64 -11.78
CA VAL A 126 6.21 4.23 -12.75
C VAL A 126 6.13 5.08 -14.01
N ALA A 127 4.93 5.32 -14.54
CA ALA A 127 4.74 6.18 -15.71
C ALA A 127 5.16 7.63 -15.42
N SER A 128 4.83 8.15 -14.24
CA SER A 128 5.28 9.48 -13.79
C SER A 128 6.80 9.57 -13.71
N LEU A 129 7.46 8.56 -13.12
CA LEU A 129 8.92 8.48 -13.06
C LEU A 129 9.56 8.42 -14.45
N ILE A 130 9.03 7.58 -15.35
CA ILE A 130 9.52 7.48 -16.73
C ILE A 130 9.36 8.82 -17.45
N LEU A 131 8.23 9.51 -17.29
CA LEU A 131 7.99 10.80 -17.91
C LEU A 131 8.98 11.86 -17.41
N ILE A 132 9.24 11.90 -16.11
CA ILE A 132 10.24 12.79 -15.51
C ILE A 132 11.64 12.50 -16.11
N VAL A 133 12.04 11.24 -16.16
CA VAL A 133 13.38 10.84 -16.66
C VAL A 133 13.52 11.05 -18.17
N SER A 134 12.49 10.75 -18.96
CA SER A 134 12.53 10.79 -20.42
C SER A 134 12.21 12.15 -21.04
N LEU A 135 11.54 13.07 -20.33
CA LEU A 135 11.27 14.43 -20.84
C LEU A 135 12.08 15.50 -20.12
N ILE A 136 12.11 15.53 -18.78
CA ILE A 136 12.68 16.68 -18.06
C ILE A 136 14.21 16.67 -18.13
N ILE A 137 14.85 15.52 -17.94
CA ILE A 137 16.32 15.41 -17.98
C ILE A 137 16.90 15.79 -19.36
N PRO A 138 16.40 15.28 -20.51
CA PRO A 138 16.95 15.67 -21.81
C PRO A 138 16.64 17.13 -22.19
N ILE A 139 15.50 17.68 -21.77
CA ILE A 139 15.20 19.11 -21.96
C ILE A 139 16.22 19.96 -21.19
N PHE A 140 16.46 19.61 -19.92
CA PHE A 140 17.42 20.33 -19.08
C PHE A 140 18.86 20.24 -19.61
N ILE A 141 19.27 19.06 -20.10
CA ILE A 141 20.57 18.88 -20.76
C ILE A 141 20.66 19.70 -22.05
N ARG A 142 19.60 19.71 -22.86
CA ARG A 142 19.53 20.47 -24.11
C ARG A 142 19.64 21.98 -23.87
N ASP A 143 18.95 22.51 -22.88
CA ASP A 143 19.01 23.94 -22.52
C ASP A 143 20.40 24.35 -21.99
N ILE A 144 21.02 23.50 -21.16
CA ILE A 144 22.41 23.70 -20.72
C ILE A 144 23.36 23.68 -21.91
N LEU A 145 23.22 22.71 -22.83
CA LEU A 145 24.09 22.58 -23.99
C LEU A 145 23.95 23.77 -24.94
N TYR A 146 22.74 24.28 -25.17
CA TYR A 146 22.54 25.51 -25.97
C TYR A 146 23.17 26.72 -25.31
N THR A 147 23.03 26.87 -23.99
CA THR A 147 23.66 27.99 -23.27
C THR A 147 25.19 27.93 -23.37
N PHE A 148 25.77 26.73 -23.27
CA PHE A 148 27.21 26.53 -23.48
C PHE A 148 27.65 26.76 -24.93
N ALA A 149 26.86 26.30 -25.91
CA ALA A 149 27.16 26.51 -27.33
C ALA A 149 27.09 28.00 -27.69
N GLU A 150 26.05 28.71 -27.25
CA GLU A 150 25.91 30.15 -27.45
C GLU A 150 27.03 30.95 -26.75
N HIS A 151 27.49 30.48 -25.59
CA HIS A 151 28.64 31.08 -24.92
C HIS A 151 29.95 30.82 -25.67
N SER A 152 30.14 29.60 -26.20
CA SER A 152 31.32 29.25 -27.00
C SER A 152 31.39 30.04 -28.31
N ASP A 153 30.26 30.20 -29.01
CA ASP A 153 30.18 30.98 -30.24
C ASP A 153 30.47 32.46 -29.98
N ARG A 154 29.95 33.04 -28.89
CA ARG A 154 30.29 34.41 -28.48
C ARG A 154 31.78 34.60 -28.15
N MET A 155 32.42 33.61 -27.53
CA MET A 155 33.86 33.66 -27.23
C MET A 155 34.72 33.53 -28.51
N LEU A 156 34.24 32.82 -29.51
CA LEU A 156 34.89 32.73 -30.83
C LEU A 156 34.74 34.04 -31.62
N GLU A 157 33.57 34.67 -31.61
CA GLU A 157 33.35 35.98 -32.25
C GLU A 157 34.21 37.09 -31.62
N MET A 158 34.38 37.09 -30.28
CA MET A 158 35.23 38.06 -29.58
C MET A 158 36.72 37.91 -29.89
N ASN A 159 37.21 36.69 -30.14
CA ASN A 159 38.60 36.43 -30.53
C ASN A 159 38.85 36.58 -32.04
N ALA A 160 37.80 36.56 -32.85
CA ALA A 160 37.88 36.73 -34.31
C ALA A 160 37.83 38.21 -34.75
N CYS A 161 37.47 39.15 -33.88
CA CYS A 161 37.63 40.58 -34.14
C CYS A 161 39.13 40.93 -34.11
N PRO A 162 39.75 41.33 -35.24
CA PRO A 162 41.13 41.81 -35.19
C PRO A 162 41.15 43.08 -34.34
N PHE A 163 41.93 43.06 -33.26
CA PHE A 163 42.38 44.28 -32.63
C PHE A 163 43.02 45.14 -33.73
N ILE A 164 42.42 46.29 -34.01
CA ILE A 164 42.99 47.34 -34.86
C ILE A 164 44.43 47.61 -34.43
#